data_AF-A0A2V9MMS8-F1
#
_entry.id   AF-A0A2V9MMS8-F1
#
_cell.length_a   1.000
_cell.length_b   1.000
_cell.length_c   1.000
_cell.angle_alpha   90.00
_cell.angle_beta   90.00
_cell.angle_gamma   90.00
#
_symmetry.space_group_name_H-M   'P 1'
#
loop_
_entity.id
_entity.type
_entity.pdbx_description
1 polymer ?
#
loop_
_entity_poly.entity_id
_entity_poly.type
_entity_poly.pdbx_seq_one_letter_code
_entity_poly.pdbx_strand_id
1 'polypeptide(L)'
;MKYQAILIGACSLFAGLMPFAGNQMLTVYSAANSLQNVPGNEPRNGLNPSSIAMGRFSKVLVIRLKKGDDLLEGLQKAVAQEKVNNGAFLGAFGSLTSYHVHVVNNTTFPPKNIYMKGRGPYDILSVTGAVIDGRLHPHLTLADSKKAMGGHLEVGSLVFTFAVVTLGVFEEGISLDKFDDWNWN
;
A
#
# COMPACT_ATOMS: atom_id res chain seq x y z
N MET A 1 80.18 7.17 -4.06
CA MET A 1 79.17 8.13 -4.53
C MET A 1 77.84 7.36 -4.64
N LYS A 2 76.99 7.43 -3.61
CA LYS A 2 75.74 8.23 -3.48
C LYS A 2 74.61 7.87 -4.46
N TYR A 3 73.37 7.91 -3.93
CA TYR A 3 72.01 7.77 -4.50
C TYR A 3 71.39 6.36 -4.45
N GLN A 4 70.12 6.16 -4.09
CA GLN A 4 69.11 6.88 -3.29
C GLN A 4 67.96 5.86 -3.07
N ALA A 5 67.18 6.00 -2.00
CA ALA A 5 66.10 5.10 -1.62
C ALA A 5 64.88 5.14 -2.57
N ILE A 6 64.16 4.01 -2.69
CA ILE A 6 62.71 4.00 -2.91
C ILE A 6 62.08 3.00 -1.94
N LEU A 7 61.21 3.54 -1.10
CA LEU A 7 60.37 2.90 -0.10
C LEU A 7 58.99 2.66 -0.73
N ILE A 8 58.50 1.42 -0.79
CA ILE A 8 57.09 1.09 -1.03
C ILE A 8 56.83 -0.15 -0.16
N GLY A 9 56.27 -0.02 1.04
CA GLY A 9 54.83 0.10 1.25
C GLY A 9 54.33 -1.19 1.92
N ALA A 10 54.48 -1.28 3.24
CA ALA A 10 54.01 -2.41 4.03
C ALA A 10 52.47 -2.48 4.00
N CYS A 11 51.95 -3.63 3.58
CA CYS A 11 50.55 -3.98 3.58
C CYS A 11 50.12 -4.32 5.02
N SER A 12 49.51 -3.36 5.70
CA SER A 12 48.88 -3.58 7.00
C SER A 12 47.40 -3.87 6.77
N LEU A 13 46.98 -5.11 7.07
CA LEU A 13 45.59 -5.52 7.13
C LEU A 13 44.83 -4.60 8.10
N PHE A 14 43.95 -3.75 7.58
CA PHE A 14 42.91 -3.11 8.35
C PHE A 14 41.72 -4.08 8.41
N ALA A 15 41.58 -4.81 9.52
CA ALA A 15 40.34 -5.48 9.88
C ALA A 15 39.32 -4.39 10.27
N GLY A 16 38.68 -3.79 9.27
CA GLY A 16 37.55 -2.90 9.47
C GLY A 16 36.36 -3.69 9.95
N LEU A 17 35.97 -3.48 11.21
CA LEU A 17 34.64 -3.76 11.72
C LEU A 17 33.63 -3.15 10.75
N MET A 18 32.91 -3.99 10.00
CA MET A 18 31.75 -3.57 9.23
C MET A 18 30.73 -2.98 10.20
N PRO A 19 30.23 -1.76 9.99
CA PRO A 19 29.02 -1.35 10.67
C PRO A 19 27.90 -2.21 10.09
N PHE A 20 27.24 -2.99 10.96
CA PHE A 20 25.93 -3.54 10.66
C PHE A 20 25.06 -2.38 10.18
N ALA A 21 24.72 -2.37 8.89
CA ALA A 21 23.67 -1.53 8.37
C ALA A 21 22.37 -2.02 9.03
N GLY A 22 22.05 -1.45 10.19
CA GLY A 22 20.78 -1.71 10.84
C GLY A 22 19.67 -1.37 9.86
N ASN A 23 18.80 -2.34 9.56
CA ASN A 23 17.57 -2.10 8.83
C ASN A 23 16.85 -0.95 9.53
N GLN A 24 16.80 0.24 8.90
CA GLN A 24 15.95 1.31 9.38
C GLN A 24 14.51 0.88 9.14
N MET A 25 13.92 0.29 10.17
CA MET A 25 12.50 0.01 10.25
C MET A 25 11.76 1.34 10.22
N LEU A 26 10.89 1.54 9.23
CA LEU A 26 9.99 2.70 9.18
C LEU A 26 9.07 2.63 10.40
N THR A 27 9.46 3.32 11.47
CA THR A 27 8.66 3.41 12.69
C THR A 27 7.75 4.62 12.53
N VAL A 28 6.48 4.39 12.21
CA VAL A 28 5.46 5.44 12.27
C VAL A 28 5.12 5.67 13.74
N TYR A 29 5.64 6.75 14.32
CA TYR A 29 5.21 7.22 15.64
C TYR A 29 3.84 7.90 15.48
N SER A 30 2.82 7.40 16.17
CA SER A 30 1.61 8.18 16.42
C SER A 30 1.90 9.17 17.54
N ALA A 31 2.20 10.43 17.20
CA ALA A 31 2.08 11.51 18.17
C ALA A 31 0.58 11.75 18.39
N ALA A 32 0.02 11.17 19.45
CA ALA A 32 -1.27 11.59 19.96
C ALA A 32 -1.08 12.98 20.57
N ASN A 33 -1.18 14.03 19.76
CA ASN A 33 -1.29 15.38 20.29
C ASN A 33 -2.65 15.51 20.96
N SER A 34 -2.66 15.75 22.28
CA SER A 34 -3.85 16.23 22.97
C SER A 34 -4.31 17.51 22.27
N LEU A 35 -5.54 17.51 21.77
CA LEU A 35 -6.15 18.65 21.10
C LEU A 35 -6.04 19.89 22.02
N GLN A 36 -5.26 20.89 21.61
CA GLN A 36 -5.29 22.19 22.27
C GLN A 36 -6.63 22.86 21.93
N ASN A 37 -7.38 23.25 22.96
CA ASN A 37 -8.68 23.91 22.82
C ASN A 37 -8.52 25.28 22.14
N VAL A 38 -8.90 25.35 20.86
CA VAL A 38 -9.11 26.61 20.15
C VAL A 38 -10.52 27.12 20.49
N PRO A 39 -10.69 28.37 20.94
CA PRO A 39 -12.02 28.93 21.27
C PRO A 39 -12.95 28.87 20.05
N GLY A 40 -14.16 28.32 20.23
CA GLY A 40 -15.13 28.08 19.16
C GLY A 40 -15.20 26.63 18.65
N ASN A 41 -14.34 25.75 19.15
CA ASN A 41 -14.39 24.31 18.90
C ASN A 41 -15.04 23.56 20.08
N GLU A 42 -16.27 23.93 20.42
CA GLU A 42 -17.07 23.16 21.39
C GLU A 42 -17.15 21.70 20.89
N PRO A 43 -16.83 20.70 21.72
CA PRO A 43 -16.94 19.30 21.33
C PRO A 43 -18.38 19.04 20.86
N ARG A 44 -18.57 18.85 19.55
CA ARG A 44 -19.76 18.15 19.07
C ARG A 44 -19.75 16.82 19.82
N ASN A 45 -20.86 16.46 20.49
CA ASN A 45 -21.03 15.23 21.27
C ASN A 45 -20.13 14.11 20.72
N GLY A 46 -19.20 13.66 21.56
CA GLY A 46 -17.90 13.09 21.20
C GLY A 46 -17.92 12.16 19.99
N LEU A 47 -17.33 12.62 18.89
CA LEU A 47 -16.98 11.77 17.75
C LEU A 47 -15.87 10.80 18.20
N ASN A 48 -16.25 9.57 18.55
CA ASN A 48 -15.31 8.49 18.76
C ASN A 48 -15.32 7.59 17.51
N PRO A 49 -14.15 7.19 16.97
CA PRO A 49 -14.10 6.16 15.93
C PRO A 49 -14.71 4.86 16.48
N SER A 50 -15.46 4.14 15.64
CA SER A 50 -16.07 2.86 16.02
C SER A 50 -15.02 1.77 16.32
N SER A 51 -13.84 1.88 15.72
CA SER A 51 -12.70 1.01 15.97
C SER A 51 -11.37 1.69 15.67
N ILE A 52 -10.32 1.31 16.40
CA ILE A 52 -8.92 1.69 16.14
C ILE A 52 -8.08 0.42 16.23
N ALA A 53 -7.31 0.14 15.18
CA ALA A 53 -6.26 -0.87 15.19
C ALA A 53 -4.90 -0.18 15.12
N MET A 54 -3.93 -0.65 15.91
CA MET A 54 -2.55 -0.16 15.91
C MET A 54 -1.61 -1.34 15.73
N GLY A 55 -0.71 -1.26 14.77
CA GLY A 55 0.29 -2.29 14.54
C GLY A 55 1.45 -1.79 13.70
N ARG A 56 2.49 -2.62 13.61
CA ARG A 56 3.66 -2.40 12.75
C ARG A 56 3.58 -3.25 11.49
N PHE A 57 4.27 -2.81 10.43
CA PHE A 57 4.51 -3.70 9.30
C PHE A 57 5.61 -4.70 9.65
N SER A 58 5.31 -5.98 9.49
CA SER A 58 6.26 -7.09 9.65
C SER A 58 7.14 -7.25 8.40
N LYS A 59 6.57 -7.06 7.21
CA LYS A 59 7.29 -7.05 5.93
C LYS A 59 6.63 -6.11 4.93
N VAL A 60 7.38 -5.73 3.90
CA VAL A 60 6.87 -5.00 2.73
C VAL A 60 7.03 -5.86 1.50
N LEU A 61 5.94 -6.07 0.77
CA LEU A 61 5.93 -6.80 -0.50
C LEU A 61 5.88 -5.79 -1.64
N VAL A 62 6.74 -5.99 -2.65
CA VAL A 62 6.71 -5.24 -3.91
C VAL A 62 6.28 -6.20 -5.01
N ILE A 63 5.02 -6.11 -5.40
CA ILE A 63 4.37 -7.06 -6.31
C ILE A 63 4.42 -6.47 -7.70
N ARG A 64 5.08 -7.15 -8.64
CA ARG A 64 5.14 -6.75 -10.05
C ARG A 64 4.34 -7.71 -10.92
N LEU A 65 3.37 -7.18 -11.66
CA LEU A 65 2.59 -7.87 -12.67
C LEU A 65 3.08 -7.51 -14.08
N LYS A 66 2.96 -8.46 -15.01
CA LYS A 66 3.37 -8.28 -16.40
C LYS A 66 2.16 -7.97 -17.28
N LYS A 67 2.43 -7.51 -18.50
CA LYS A 67 1.43 -7.31 -19.54
C LYS A 67 0.47 -8.51 -19.66
N GLY A 68 -0.83 -8.21 -19.70
CA GLY A 68 -1.90 -9.17 -19.86
C GLY A 68 -2.39 -9.82 -18.57
N ASP A 69 -1.68 -9.67 -17.45
CA ASP A 69 -2.17 -10.12 -16.15
C ASP A 69 -3.38 -9.26 -15.73
N ASP A 70 -4.34 -9.88 -15.04
CA ASP A 70 -5.37 -9.14 -14.32
C ASP A 70 -4.81 -8.60 -13.00
N LEU A 71 -4.99 -7.30 -12.75
CA LEU A 71 -4.46 -6.64 -11.57
C LEU A 71 -4.99 -7.24 -10.27
N LEU A 72 -6.30 -7.48 -10.16
CA LEU A 72 -6.89 -7.98 -8.92
C LEU A 72 -6.50 -9.45 -8.69
N GLU A 73 -6.61 -10.30 -9.70
CA GLU A 73 -6.23 -11.71 -9.57
C GLU A 73 -4.73 -11.87 -9.28
N GLY A 74 -3.89 -11.02 -9.86
CA GLY A 74 -2.45 -10.99 -9.59
C GLY A 74 -2.15 -10.65 -8.14
N LEU A 75 -2.84 -9.64 -7.58
CA LEU A 75 -2.70 -9.28 -6.15
C LEU A 75 -3.24 -10.37 -5.22
N GLN A 76 -4.38 -10.99 -5.56
CA GLN A 76 -4.94 -12.12 -4.79
C GLN A 76 -3.96 -13.30 -4.74
N LYS A 77 -3.35 -13.65 -5.88
CA LYS A 77 -2.32 -14.70 -5.94
C LYS A 77 -1.12 -14.37 -5.07
N ALA A 78 -0.61 -13.14 -5.14
CA ALA A 78 0.52 -12.71 -4.32
C ALA A 78 0.20 -12.76 -2.81
N VAL A 79 -0.96 -12.27 -2.39
CA VAL A 79 -1.44 -12.33 -1.00
C VAL A 79 -1.55 -13.77 -0.50
N ALA A 80 -2.13 -14.66 -1.31
CA ALA A 80 -2.26 -16.08 -0.96
C ALA A 80 -0.89 -16.79 -0.87
N GLN A 81 0.00 -16.56 -1.84
CA GLN A 81 1.35 -17.15 -1.87
C GLN A 81 2.19 -16.73 -0.66
N GLU A 82 2.11 -15.45 -0.30
CA GLU A 82 2.87 -14.86 0.81
C GLU A 82 2.19 -15.02 2.17
N LYS A 83 1.02 -15.69 2.20
CA LYS A 83 0.19 -15.95 3.39
C LYS A 83 -0.09 -14.68 4.17
N VAL A 84 -0.43 -13.60 3.46
CA VAL A 84 -0.73 -12.30 4.08
C VAL A 84 -2.12 -12.37 4.70
N ASN A 85 -2.18 -12.21 6.03
CA ASN A 85 -3.45 -12.10 6.73
C ASN A 85 -4.00 -10.68 6.66
N ASN A 86 -3.27 -9.71 7.22
CA ASN A 86 -3.68 -8.31 7.25
C ASN A 86 -2.58 -7.40 6.67
N GLY A 87 -2.97 -6.36 5.93
CA GLY A 87 -2.02 -5.43 5.34
C GLY A 87 -2.67 -4.18 4.75
N ALA A 88 -1.85 -3.19 4.39
CA ALA A 88 -2.27 -1.95 3.76
C ALA A 88 -1.53 -1.72 2.44
N PHE A 89 -2.27 -1.40 1.38
CA PHE A 89 -1.67 -0.99 0.12
C PHE A 89 -1.05 0.40 0.28
N LEU A 90 0.24 0.51 0.02
CA LEU A 90 1.04 1.73 0.26
C LEU A 90 1.14 2.60 -1.00
N GLY A 91 0.83 2.05 -2.16
CA GLY A 91 0.85 2.74 -3.44
C GLY A 91 1.07 1.79 -4.61
N ALA A 92 0.91 2.33 -5.81
CA ALA A 92 1.13 1.60 -7.05
C ALA A 92 1.48 2.53 -8.21
N PHE A 93 2.10 1.97 -9.24
CA PHE A 93 2.37 2.64 -10.51
C PHE A 93 2.41 1.63 -11.65
N GLY A 94 2.14 2.09 -12.87
CA GLY A 94 2.07 1.23 -14.05
C GLY A 94 0.94 1.64 -14.98
N SER A 95 0.52 0.73 -15.86
CA SER A 95 -0.54 1.02 -16.82
C SER A 95 -1.45 -0.18 -17.10
N LEU A 96 -2.66 0.11 -17.57
CA LEU A 96 -3.70 -0.84 -17.92
C LEU A 96 -4.19 -0.64 -19.36
N THR A 97 -4.64 -1.72 -19.99
CA THR A 97 -5.38 -1.72 -21.27
C THR A 97 -6.90 -1.73 -21.08
N SER A 98 -7.34 -2.10 -19.89
CA SER A 98 -8.75 -2.06 -19.48
C SER A 98 -8.84 -1.86 -17.98
N TYR A 99 -9.95 -1.31 -17.52
CA TYR A 99 -10.28 -1.25 -16.11
C TYR A 99 -11.68 -1.80 -15.87
N HIS A 100 -11.89 -2.31 -14.67
CA HIS A 100 -13.18 -2.60 -14.10
C HIS A 100 -13.15 -2.18 -12.62
N VAL A 101 -14.07 -1.29 -12.26
CA VAL A 101 -14.21 -0.81 -10.88
C VAL A 101 -15.69 -0.66 -10.53
N HIS A 102 -16.03 -0.60 -9.24
CA HIS A 102 -17.35 -0.16 -8.79
C HIS A 102 -17.28 1.00 -7.79
N VAL A 103 -18.38 1.75 -7.70
CA VAL A 103 -18.59 2.78 -6.68
C VAL A 103 -19.97 2.62 -6.05
N VAL A 104 -20.12 3.15 -4.83
CA VAL A 104 -21.42 3.21 -4.14
C VAL A 104 -22.28 4.29 -4.80
N ASN A 105 -23.54 3.96 -5.09
CA ASN A 105 -24.46 4.77 -5.90
C ASN A 105 -25.70 5.26 -5.13
N ASN A 106 -25.72 5.12 -3.80
CA ASN A 106 -26.79 5.64 -2.96
C ASN A 106 -26.28 6.02 -1.57
N THR A 107 -27.07 6.86 -0.89
CA THR A 107 -26.81 7.34 0.48
C THR A 107 -27.77 6.71 1.50
N THR A 108 -28.40 5.59 1.14
CA THR A 108 -29.35 4.84 1.96
C THR A 108 -28.92 3.39 2.07
N PHE A 109 -29.34 2.68 3.11
CA PHE A 109 -29.09 1.25 3.22
C PHE A 109 -30.21 0.42 2.58
N PRO A 110 -29.88 -0.76 2.00
CA PRO A 110 -28.52 -1.29 1.81
C PRO A 110 -27.75 -0.52 0.71
N PRO A 111 -26.40 -0.52 0.75
CA PRO A 111 -25.60 0.13 -0.28
C PRO A 111 -25.79 -0.57 -1.63
N LYS A 112 -25.80 0.21 -2.70
CA LYS A 112 -25.95 -0.24 -4.08
C LYS A 112 -24.71 0.15 -4.85
N ASN A 113 -24.13 -0.80 -5.56
CA ASN A 113 -22.95 -0.57 -6.38
C ASN A 113 -23.34 -0.30 -7.83
N ILE A 114 -22.59 0.58 -8.49
CA ILE A 114 -22.56 0.71 -9.94
C ILE A 114 -21.18 0.35 -10.46
N TYR A 115 -21.13 -0.50 -11.49
CA TYR A 115 -19.91 -1.01 -12.08
C TYR A 115 -19.57 -0.23 -13.34
N MET A 116 -18.30 0.18 -13.46
CA MET A 116 -17.76 0.96 -14.57
C MET A 116 -16.61 0.18 -15.21
N LYS A 117 -16.62 0.12 -16.54
CA LYS A 117 -15.60 -0.56 -17.34
C LYS A 117 -15.16 0.32 -18.48
N GLY A 118 -13.89 0.19 -18.87
CA GLY A 118 -13.35 0.85 -20.05
C GLY A 118 -12.22 0.06 -20.68
N ARG A 119 -11.97 0.31 -21.98
CA ARG A 119 -10.81 -0.19 -22.72
C ARG A 119 -10.06 0.99 -23.31
N GLY A 120 -8.75 0.98 -23.18
CA GLY A 120 -7.89 2.08 -23.58
C GLY A 120 -6.60 2.11 -22.76
N PRO A 121 -5.67 3.02 -23.08
CA PRO A 121 -4.49 3.24 -22.28
C PRO A 121 -4.89 4.01 -21.01
N TYR A 122 -4.61 3.43 -19.85
CA TYR A 122 -4.80 4.09 -18.56
C TYR A 122 -3.53 3.96 -17.73
N ASP A 123 -3.11 5.05 -17.09
CA ASP A 123 -2.05 5.01 -16.09
C ASP A 123 -2.64 4.76 -14.70
N ILE A 124 -2.02 3.84 -13.96
CA ILE A 124 -2.32 3.59 -12.55
C ILE A 124 -1.69 4.72 -11.74
N LEU A 125 -2.53 5.51 -11.08
CA LEU A 125 -2.08 6.62 -10.24
C LEU A 125 -1.94 6.20 -8.77
N SER A 126 -2.78 5.28 -8.31
CA SER A 126 -2.69 4.73 -6.95
C SER A 126 -3.50 3.44 -6.81
N VAL A 127 -3.02 2.56 -5.93
CA VAL A 127 -3.83 1.49 -5.34
C VAL A 127 -3.74 1.68 -3.82
N THR A 128 -4.90 1.85 -3.18
CA THR A 128 -5.06 2.01 -1.73
C THR A 128 -6.02 0.96 -1.17
N GLY A 129 -6.22 0.94 0.14
CA GLY A 129 -7.10 -0.03 0.81
C GLY A 129 -6.31 -1.05 1.61
N ALA A 130 -6.93 -2.19 1.91
CA ALA A 130 -6.38 -3.17 2.83
C ALA A 130 -6.53 -4.61 2.33
N VAL A 131 -5.69 -5.48 2.88
CA VAL A 131 -5.93 -6.92 2.97
C VAL A 131 -6.50 -7.17 4.36
N ILE A 132 -7.68 -7.80 4.42
CA ILE A 132 -8.44 -8.07 5.65
C ILE A 132 -8.73 -9.58 5.69
N ASP A 133 -8.06 -10.28 6.59
CA ASP A 133 -8.12 -11.74 6.72
C ASP A 133 -7.90 -12.48 5.38
N GLY A 134 -6.88 -12.05 4.64
CA GLY A 134 -6.54 -12.56 3.31
C GLY A 134 -7.48 -12.10 2.18
N ARG A 135 -8.60 -11.45 2.49
CA ARG A 135 -9.48 -10.82 1.48
C ARG A 135 -8.93 -9.47 1.07
N LEU A 136 -9.07 -9.14 -0.20
CA LEU A 136 -8.60 -7.87 -0.75
C LEU A 136 -9.75 -6.86 -0.80
N HIS A 137 -9.54 -5.67 -0.26
CA HIS A 137 -10.39 -4.49 -0.48
C HIS A 137 -9.57 -3.31 -1.08
N PRO A 138 -8.99 -3.46 -2.29
CA PRO A 138 -8.25 -2.40 -2.94
C PRO A 138 -9.17 -1.41 -3.67
N HIS A 139 -8.85 -0.13 -3.57
CA HIS A 139 -9.39 0.91 -4.44
C HIS A 139 -8.31 1.32 -5.45
N LEU A 140 -8.72 1.55 -6.69
CA LEU A 140 -7.86 1.95 -7.79
C LEU A 140 -8.20 3.38 -8.20
N THR A 141 -7.18 4.23 -8.32
CA THR A 141 -7.24 5.48 -9.06
C THR A 141 -6.39 5.36 -10.32
N LEU A 142 -6.98 5.72 -11.46
CA LEU A 142 -6.36 5.63 -12.77
C LEU A 142 -6.73 6.85 -13.61
N ALA A 143 -5.95 7.15 -14.64
CA ALA A 143 -6.24 8.26 -15.54
C ALA A 143 -6.00 7.91 -17.01
N ASP A 144 -6.77 8.56 -17.88
CA ASP A 144 -6.44 8.71 -19.28
C ASP A 144 -5.93 10.15 -19.54
N SER A 145 -5.72 10.52 -20.80
CA SER A 145 -5.25 11.85 -21.19
C SER A 145 -6.22 13.00 -20.88
N LYS A 146 -7.43 12.70 -20.42
CA LYS A 146 -8.50 13.70 -20.21
C LYS A 146 -8.92 13.80 -18.75
N LYS A 147 -8.91 12.69 -18.00
CA LYS A 147 -9.45 12.65 -16.65
C LYS A 147 -8.84 11.55 -15.80
N ALA A 148 -8.87 11.76 -14.49
CA ALA A 148 -8.72 10.71 -13.49
C ALA A 148 -10.10 10.16 -13.10
N MET A 149 -10.15 8.87 -12.81
CA MET A 149 -11.32 8.17 -12.30
C MET A 149 -10.88 7.01 -11.39
N GLY A 150 -11.82 6.39 -10.69
CA GLY A 150 -11.49 5.30 -9.77
C GLY A 150 -12.70 4.67 -9.10
N GLY A 151 -12.42 3.69 -8.26
CA GLY A 151 -13.41 2.96 -7.48
C GLY A 151 -12.79 1.74 -6.81
N HIS A 152 -13.62 0.89 -6.21
CA HIS A 152 -13.19 -0.42 -5.74
C HIS A 152 -12.79 -1.27 -6.94
N LEU A 153 -11.58 -1.85 -6.89
CA LEU A 153 -11.01 -2.60 -8.00
C LEU A 153 -11.73 -3.94 -8.20
N GLU A 154 -12.03 -4.27 -9.44
CA GLU A 154 -12.70 -5.51 -9.84
C GLU A 154 -11.89 -6.28 -10.88
N VAL A 155 -12.18 -7.57 -11.02
CA VAL A 155 -11.62 -8.43 -12.08
C VAL A 155 -12.00 -7.87 -13.47
N GLY A 156 -11.05 -7.80 -14.38
CA GLY A 156 -11.16 -7.19 -15.71
C GLY A 156 -10.22 -6.00 -15.93
N SER A 157 -9.31 -5.75 -14.99
CA SER A 157 -8.34 -4.64 -15.02
C SER A 157 -6.98 -5.13 -15.52
N LEU A 158 -6.81 -5.18 -16.85
CA LEU A 158 -5.68 -5.87 -17.49
C LEU A 158 -4.45 -4.97 -17.64
N VAL A 159 -3.31 -5.43 -17.17
CA VAL A 159 -2.02 -4.72 -17.21
C VAL A 159 -1.52 -4.52 -18.64
N PHE A 160 -1.04 -3.32 -18.97
CA PHE A 160 -0.51 -2.98 -20.29
C PHE A 160 1.02 -3.13 -20.38
N THR A 161 1.80 -2.30 -19.70
CA THR A 161 3.28 -2.42 -19.72
C THR A 161 3.77 -3.27 -18.55
N PHE A 162 3.42 -2.83 -17.35
CA PHE A 162 3.62 -3.48 -16.06
C PHE A 162 2.69 -2.80 -15.06
N ALA A 163 2.47 -3.45 -13.92
CA ALA A 163 1.92 -2.82 -12.73
C ALA A 163 2.77 -3.23 -11.55
N VAL A 164 3.15 -2.26 -10.71
CA VAL A 164 3.86 -2.49 -9.46
C VAL A 164 2.98 -1.98 -8.33
N VAL A 165 2.74 -2.83 -7.32
CA VAL A 165 1.95 -2.50 -6.14
C VAL A 165 2.77 -2.82 -4.91
N THR A 166 2.86 -1.86 -3.98
CA THR A 166 3.54 -2.03 -2.70
C THR A 166 2.52 -2.31 -1.61
N LEU A 167 2.73 -3.39 -0.85
CA LEU A 167 1.86 -3.84 0.24
C LEU A 167 2.67 -3.94 1.53
N GLY A 168 2.28 -3.15 2.53
CA GLY A 168 2.77 -3.31 3.91
C GLY A 168 1.96 -4.40 4.60
N VAL A 169 2.62 -5.46 5.07
CA VAL A 169 1.98 -6.57 5.77
C VAL A 169 2.07 -6.29 7.26
N PHE A 170 0.95 -6.31 7.98
CA PHE A 170 0.95 -6.10 9.43
C PHE A 170 1.60 -7.28 10.16
N GLU A 171 2.07 -7.04 11.39
CA GLU A 171 2.44 -8.10 12.32
C GLU A 171 1.22 -8.95 12.72
N GLU A 172 1.48 -10.16 13.21
CA GLU A 172 0.43 -11.04 13.70
C GLU A 172 -0.30 -10.42 14.90
N GLY A 173 -1.58 -10.77 15.08
CA GLY A 173 -2.40 -10.28 16.19
C GLY A 173 -3.13 -8.95 15.93
N ILE A 174 -2.84 -8.27 14.81
CA ILE A 174 -3.64 -7.14 14.36
C ILE A 174 -4.90 -7.66 13.67
N SER A 175 -6.07 -7.34 14.22
CA SER A 175 -7.38 -7.64 13.63
C SER A 175 -7.92 -6.39 12.92
N LEU A 176 -8.31 -6.58 11.67
CA LEU A 176 -9.03 -5.59 10.86
C LEU A 176 -10.48 -6.05 10.60
N ASP A 177 -10.97 -6.99 11.40
CA ASP A 177 -12.30 -7.57 11.28
C ASP A 177 -13.34 -6.45 11.25
N LYS A 178 -14.27 -6.55 10.30
CA LYS A 178 -15.37 -5.61 10.09
C LYS A 178 -14.99 -4.20 9.64
N PHE A 179 -13.71 -3.87 9.44
CA PHE A 179 -13.32 -2.54 8.94
C PHE A 179 -13.91 -2.21 7.55
N ASP A 180 -14.35 -3.22 6.79
CA ASP A 180 -15.09 -3.06 5.54
C ASP A 180 -16.60 -3.36 5.63
N ASP A 181 -17.16 -3.52 6.83
CA ASP A 181 -18.58 -3.83 7.04
C ASP A 181 -19.44 -2.56 7.12
N TRP A 182 -20.40 -2.42 6.21
CA TRP A 182 -21.35 -1.29 6.22
C TRP A 182 -22.39 -1.37 7.34
N ASN A 183 -22.58 -2.54 7.96
CA ASN A 183 -23.56 -2.78 9.02
C ASN A 183 -22.90 -2.90 10.41
N TRP A 184 -21.73 -2.29 10.60
CA TRP A 184 -21.06 -2.22 11.89
C TRP A 184 -21.80 -1.23 12.80
N ASN A 185 -22.49 -1.74 13.81
CA ASN A 185 -23.09 -0.98 14.91
C ASN A 185 -22.32 -1.18 16.21
#